data_AF-A0A2V9WE51-F1
#
_entry.id   AF-A0A2V9WE51-F1
#
_cell.length_a   1.000
_cell.length_b   1.000
_cell.length_c   1.000
_cell.angle_alpha   90.00
_cell.angle_beta   90.00
_cell.angle_gamma   90.00
#
_symmetry.space_group_name_H-M   'P 1'
#
loop_
_entity.id
_entity.type
_entity.pdbx_description
1 polymer ?
#
loop_
_entity_poly.entity_id
_entity_poly.type
_entity_poly.pdbx_seq_one_letter_code
_entity_poly.pdbx_strand_id
1 'polypeptide(L)'
;MRVKFIYRLVLLFCAFWVPCYSFAQSVRVPAVPLLTHDPYLSVWSMNDKLTDGQTRHWTGTVQPLIGLLRIDGKSFRWMGTWPQSIPSIGQTALEVTSTRTTYRFEEAGIRLEVAFLSPLLPFDLDVMARPISYVTATIIATDRAAHDVQLLFGVSPVLATDRNDGSPRV
;
A
#
# COMPACT_ATOMS: atom_id res chain seq x y z
N MET A 1 10.83 47.41 47.09
CA MET A 1 9.54 47.12 46.43
C MET A 1 9.68 46.93 44.90
N ARG A 2 10.71 46.19 44.42
CA ARG A 2 11.00 46.05 42.98
C ARG A 2 11.26 44.62 42.48
N VAL A 3 11.23 43.61 43.36
CA VAL A 3 11.60 42.22 42.99
C VAL A 3 10.38 41.29 42.84
N LYS A 4 9.25 41.57 43.51
CA LYS A 4 8.00 40.79 43.40
C LYS A 4 7.27 40.93 42.05
N PHE A 5 7.63 41.94 41.25
CA PHE A 5 6.99 42.21 39.95
C PHE A 5 7.57 41.34 38.82
N ILE A 6 8.85 40.94 38.93
CA ILE A 6 9.53 40.13 37.92
C ILE A 6 9.03 38.67 37.95
N TYR A 7 8.78 38.10 39.12
CA TYR A 7 8.25 36.73 39.24
C TYR A 7 6.81 36.57 38.73
N ARG A 8 5.98 37.63 38.78
CA ARG A 8 4.62 37.59 38.22
C ARG A 8 4.59 37.65 36.69
N LEU A 9 5.62 38.21 36.05
CA LEU A 9 5.71 38.27 34.59
C LEU A 9 6.30 36.99 33.98
N VAL A 10 7.18 36.29 34.72
CA VAL A 10 7.79 35.03 34.26
C VAL A 10 6.83 33.84 34.37
N LEU A 11 5.94 33.83 35.37
CA LEU A 11 4.93 32.75 35.52
C LEU A 11 3.79 32.80 34.49
N LEU A 12 3.58 33.92 33.81
CA LEU A 12 2.57 34.07 32.75
C LEU A 12 3.09 33.70 31.34
N PHE A 13 4.40 33.50 31.19
CA PHE A 13 4.99 33.12 29.89
C PHE A 13 5.07 31.61 29.67
N CYS A 14 4.98 30.81 30.75
CA CYS A 14 5.08 29.35 30.67
C CYS A 14 3.73 28.66 30.33
N ALA A 15 2.61 29.33 30.56
CA ALA A 15 1.27 28.76 30.32
C ALA A 15 0.79 28.91 28.86
N PHE A 16 1.56 29.56 27.98
CA PHE A 16 1.17 29.83 26.59
C PHE A 16 1.91 28.97 25.54
N TRP A 17 2.65 27.96 25.99
CA TRP A 17 3.33 26.98 25.13
C TRP A 17 2.88 25.57 25.51
N VAL A 18 1.58 25.33 25.46
CA VAL A 18 1.09 23.96 25.23
C VAL A 18 1.13 23.77 23.72
N PRO A 19 2.13 23.06 23.15
CA PRO A 19 2.03 22.63 21.77
C PRO A 19 0.80 21.74 21.67
N CYS A 20 -0.24 22.24 21.01
CA CYS A 20 -1.36 21.43 20.59
C CYS A 20 -0.80 20.43 19.59
N TYR A 21 -0.52 19.20 20.05
CA TYR A 21 -0.19 18.10 19.16
C TYR A 21 -1.43 17.81 18.33
N SER A 22 -1.49 18.35 17.11
CA SER A 22 -2.44 17.92 16.11
C SER A 22 -2.10 16.48 15.74
N PHE A 23 -2.87 15.52 16.26
CA PHE A 23 -2.89 14.18 15.68
C PHE A 23 -3.50 14.31 14.28
N ALA A 24 -2.67 14.18 13.25
CA ALA A 24 -3.17 13.94 11.92
C ALA A 24 -4.00 12.65 11.97
N GLN A 25 -5.30 12.73 11.67
CA GLN A 25 -6.14 11.54 11.58
C GLN A 25 -5.63 10.69 10.42
N SER A 26 -5.04 9.53 10.73
CA SER A 26 -4.82 8.49 9.73
C SER A 26 -6.19 8.01 9.28
N VAL A 27 -6.65 8.48 8.12
CA VAL A 27 -7.90 8.01 7.51
C VAL A 27 -7.68 6.54 7.14
N ARG A 28 -8.21 5.65 7.98
CA ARG A 28 -8.27 4.22 7.68
C ARG A 28 -9.31 4.00 6.60
N VAL A 29 -8.85 3.66 5.40
CA VAL A 29 -9.73 3.22 4.32
C VAL A 29 -10.15 1.75 4.57
N PRO A 30 -11.44 1.41 4.53
CA PRO A 30 -11.91 0.05 4.82
C PRO A 30 -11.55 -0.95 3.71
N ALA A 31 -11.33 -0.45 2.49
CA ALA A 31 -10.93 -1.22 1.32
C ALA A 31 -10.05 -0.34 0.43
N VAL A 32 -8.90 -0.88 0.01
CA VAL A 32 -7.95 -0.18 -0.85
C VAL A 32 -8.08 -0.68 -2.29
N PRO A 33 -8.33 0.20 -3.28
CA PRO A 33 -8.40 -0.19 -4.68
C PRO A 33 -6.99 -0.54 -5.18
N LEU A 34 -6.85 -1.69 -5.86
CA LEU A 34 -5.60 -2.12 -6.47
C LEU A 34 -5.73 -2.12 -7.99
N LEU A 35 -6.62 -2.95 -8.53
CA LEU A 35 -6.92 -2.99 -9.96
C LEU A 35 -8.40 -2.63 -10.09
N THR A 36 -8.75 -1.51 -10.74
CA THR A 36 -10.14 -1.04 -10.80
C THR A 36 -10.44 -0.50 -12.19
N HIS A 37 -10.32 -1.36 -13.20
CA HIS A 37 -10.58 -0.97 -14.58
C HIS A 37 -12.08 -0.97 -14.89
N ASP A 38 -12.78 -2.06 -14.54
CA ASP A 38 -14.21 -2.25 -14.80
C ASP A 38 -14.82 -3.22 -13.75
N PRO A 39 -16.15 -3.44 -13.73
CA PRO A 39 -16.78 -4.32 -12.74
C PRO A 39 -16.32 -5.79 -12.75
N TYR A 40 -15.62 -6.25 -13.79
CA TYR A 40 -15.05 -7.60 -13.88
C TYR A 40 -13.57 -7.62 -13.45
N LEU A 41 -12.79 -6.59 -13.81
CA LEU A 41 -11.41 -6.39 -13.36
C LEU A 41 -11.35 -5.35 -12.23
N SER A 42 -11.90 -5.73 -11.08
CA SER A 42 -11.99 -4.89 -9.88
C SER A 42 -11.53 -5.64 -8.62
N VAL A 43 -10.24 -5.55 -8.31
CA VAL A 43 -9.50 -6.24 -7.23
C VAL A 43 -9.05 -5.25 -6.15
N TRP A 44 -9.29 -5.61 -4.90
CA TRP A 44 -9.17 -4.75 -3.72
C TRP A 44 -8.40 -5.46 -2.59
N SER A 45 -7.73 -4.68 -1.74
CA SER A 45 -7.25 -5.13 -0.43
C SER A 45 -8.25 -4.72 0.65
N MET A 46 -8.76 -5.70 1.40
CA MET A 46 -9.69 -5.46 2.51
C MET A 46 -8.99 -5.38 3.87
N ASN A 47 -7.69 -5.09 3.88
CA ASN A 47 -6.83 -5.17 5.06
C ASN A 47 -6.01 -3.88 5.24
N ASP A 48 -5.59 -3.63 6.49
CA ASP A 48 -4.77 -2.47 6.84
C ASP A 48 -3.38 -2.51 6.21
N LYS A 49 -2.77 -3.70 6.18
CA LYS A 49 -1.55 -3.94 5.42
C LYS A 49 -1.83 -4.85 4.23
N LEU A 50 -1.14 -4.58 3.13
CA LEU A 50 -1.27 -5.35 1.89
C LEU A 50 -0.89 -6.84 2.07
N THR A 51 -0.17 -7.15 3.15
CA THR A 51 0.32 -8.47 3.50
C THR A 51 -0.57 -9.25 4.47
N ASP A 52 -1.65 -8.67 4.99
CA ASP A 52 -2.44 -9.26 6.08
C ASP A 52 -3.55 -10.20 5.57
N GLY A 53 -3.88 -10.14 4.28
CA GLY A 53 -4.97 -10.93 3.71
C GLY A 53 -4.87 -11.10 2.20
N GLN A 54 -5.68 -12.00 1.67
CA GLN A 54 -5.82 -12.16 0.23
C GLN A 54 -6.62 -10.99 -0.34
N THR A 55 -6.23 -10.55 -1.53
CA THR A 55 -7.01 -9.61 -2.32
C THR A 55 -8.31 -10.26 -2.80
N ARG A 56 -9.32 -9.41 -3.00
CA ARG A 56 -10.67 -9.84 -3.34
C ARG A 56 -11.20 -9.01 -4.49
N HIS A 57 -12.01 -9.65 -5.33
CA HIS A 57 -12.92 -8.94 -6.20
C HIS A 57 -13.85 -8.04 -5.38
N TRP A 58 -14.40 -6.96 -5.96
CA TRP A 58 -15.31 -6.06 -5.24
C TRP A 58 -16.57 -6.76 -4.69
N THR A 59 -16.95 -7.91 -5.26
CA THR A 59 -18.06 -8.76 -4.75
C THR A 59 -17.67 -9.59 -3.52
N GLY A 60 -16.42 -9.54 -3.07
CA GLY A 60 -15.89 -10.31 -1.95
C GLY A 60 -15.25 -11.65 -2.35
N THR A 61 -15.42 -12.09 -3.60
CA THR A 61 -14.78 -13.31 -4.15
C THR A 61 -13.26 -13.20 -4.04
N VAL A 62 -12.60 -14.25 -3.56
CA VAL A 62 -11.14 -14.26 -3.42
C VAL A 62 -10.48 -14.29 -4.80
N GLN A 63 -9.63 -13.31 -5.08
CA GLN A 63 -8.84 -13.18 -6.30
C GLN A 63 -7.41 -12.80 -5.91
N PRO A 64 -6.58 -13.78 -5.52
CA PRO A 64 -5.30 -13.51 -4.88
C PRO A 64 -4.28 -12.90 -5.84
N LEU A 65 -3.66 -11.83 -5.38
CA LEU A 65 -2.41 -11.29 -5.90
C LEU A 65 -1.32 -11.62 -4.89
N ILE A 66 -0.15 -11.98 -5.38
CA ILE A 66 1.01 -12.37 -4.56
C ILE A 66 2.21 -11.48 -4.90
N GLY A 67 2.98 -11.16 -3.87
CA GLY A 67 4.17 -10.36 -4.02
C GLY A 67 5.30 -10.88 -3.15
N LEU A 68 6.41 -11.27 -3.77
CA LEU A 68 7.64 -11.62 -3.08
C LEU A 68 8.77 -10.67 -3.48
N LEU A 69 9.62 -10.38 -2.52
CA LEU A 69 10.80 -9.57 -2.67
C LEU A 69 11.96 -10.30 -2.02
N ARG A 70 13.00 -10.60 -2.78
CA ARG A 70 14.24 -11.17 -2.25
C ARG A 70 15.29 -10.07 -2.20
N ILE A 71 15.91 -9.87 -1.04
CA ILE A 71 16.97 -8.90 -0.77
C ILE A 71 18.15 -9.68 -0.21
N ASP A 72 19.28 -9.72 -0.93
CA ASP A 72 20.51 -10.40 -0.51
C ASP A 72 20.27 -11.85 -0.03
N GLY A 73 19.46 -12.58 -0.81
CA GLY A 73 19.08 -13.97 -0.52
C GLY A 73 17.95 -14.15 0.50
N LYS A 74 17.56 -13.11 1.27
CA LYS A 74 16.43 -13.17 2.21
C LYS A 74 15.14 -12.81 1.51
N SER A 75 14.12 -13.65 1.65
CA SER A 75 12.82 -13.44 1.01
C SER A 75 11.83 -12.82 1.99
N PHE A 76 11.07 -11.85 1.49
CA PHE A 76 9.99 -11.16 2.17
C PHE A 76 8.76 -11.15 1.29
N ARG A 77 7.60 -11.03 1.92
CA ARG A 77 6.31 -10.93 1.24
C ARG A 77 5.83 -9.49 1.32
N TRP A 78 5.60 -8.88 0.16
CA TRP A 78 5.11 -7.50 0.07
C TRP A 78 3.63 -7.42 -0.29
N MET A 79 3.02 -8.54 -0.67
CA MET A 79 1.58 -8.62 -0.98
C MET A 79 1.01 -10.03 -0.75
N GLY A 80 -0.27 -10.11 -0.39
CA GLY A 80 -1.03 -11.36 -0.27
C GLY A 80 -0.88 -12.00 1.11
N THR A 81 -0.96 -13.33 1.21
CA THR A 81 -0.66 -14.10 2.45
C THR A 81 0.21 -15.32 2.19
N TRP A 82 0.39 -15.70 0.93
CA TRP A 82 1.09 -16.91 0.54
C TRP A 82 2.48 -16.59 -0.03
N PRO A 83 3.51 -17.42 0.26
CA PRO A 83 3.51 -18.51 1.23
C PRO A 83 3.66 -17.98 2.67
N GLN A 84 2.97 -18.61 3.62
CA GLN A 84 2.95 -18.16 5.03
C GLN A 84 4.30 -18.32 5.76
N SER A 85 5.18 -19.17 5.25
CA SER A 85 6.53 -19.39 5.81
C SER A 85 7.48 -18.22 5.58
N ILE A 86 7.15 -17.29 4.67
CA ILE A 86 7.95 -16.12 4.35
C ILE A 86 7.43 -14.91 5.16
N PRO A 87 8.30 -14.19 5.89
CA PRO A 87 7.89 -13.02 6.67
C PRO A 87 7.39 -11.89 5.77
N SER A 88 6.44 -11.08 6.25
CA SER A 88 6.00 -9.87 5.57
C SER A 88 7.05 -8.75 5.69
N ILE A 89 7.22 -7.97 4.63
CA ILE A 89 8.02 -6.74 4.67
C ILE A 89 7.31 -5.65 5.49
N GLY A 90 8.06 -4.75 6.13
CA GLY A 90 7.51 -3.62 6.87
C GLY A 90 6.80 -2.60 5.97
N GLN A 91 5.47 -2.51 6.01
CA GLN A 91 4.70 -1.45 5.35
C GLN A 91 4.79 -0.15 6.16
N THR A 92 5.33 0.92 5.55
CA THR A 92 5.57 2.21 6.21
C THR A 92 4.57 3.29 5.81
N ALA A 93 4.00 3.22 4.61
CA ALA A 93 2.98 4.17 4.16
C ALA A 93 1.99 3.58 3.15
N LEU A 94 0.81 4.20 3.10
CA LEU A 94 -0.24 3.99 2.10
C LEU A 94 -0.79 5.35 1.69
N GLU A 95 -0.80 5.63 0.38
CA GLU A 95 -1.42 6.81 -0.21
C GLU A 95 -2.44 6.37 -1.26
N VAL A 96 -3.66 6.88 -1.16
CA VAL A 96 -4.75 6.59 -2.11
C VAL A 96 -5.21 7.90 -2.74
N THR A 97 -5.19 7.92 -4.07
CA THR A 97 -5.72 9.01 -4.90
C THR A 97 -6.82 8.46 -5.80
N SER A 98 -7.47 9.31 -6.59
CA SER A 98 -8.62 8.91 -7.42
C SER A 98 -8.34 7.74 -8.37
N THR A 99 -7.13 7.63 -8.91
CA THR A 99 -6.76 6.61 -9.92
C THR A 99 -5.51 5.82 -9.56
N ARG A 100 -4.85 6.15 -8.45
CA ARG A 100 -3.58 5.54 -8.04
C ARG A 100 -3.56 5.24 -6.56
N THR A 101 -3.11 4.03 -6.23
CA THR A 101 -2.79 3.58 -4.87
C THR A 101 -1.30 3.30 -4.79
N THR A 102 -0.61 3.91 -3.84
CA THR A 102 0.83 3.73 -3.63
C THR A 102 1.09 3.17 -2.23
N TYR A 103 1.77 2.02 -2.17
CA TYR A 103 2.30 1.44 -0.95
C TYR A 103 3.80 1.67 -0.86
N ARG A 104 4.29 1.97 0.35
CA ARG A 104 5.74 2.01 0.64
C ARG A 104 6.08 0.98 1.71
N PHE A 105 7.20 0.32 1.48
CA PHE A 105 7.77 -0.69 2.34
C PHE A 105 9.25 -0.41 2.58
N GLU A 106 9.73 -0.73 3.77
CA GLU A 106 11.16 -0.64 4.11
C GLU A 106 11.57 -1.87 4.90
N GLU A 107 12.67 -2.50 4.48
CA GLU A 107 13.26 -3.64 5.17
C GLU A 107 14.68 -3.87 4.66
N ALA A 108 15.56 -4.40 5.51
CA ALA A 108 16.90 -4.86 5.12
C ALA A 108 17.71 -3.88 4.22
N GLY A 109 17.67 -2.59 4.52
CA GLY A 109 18.48 -1.58 3.81
C GLY A 109 17.89 -1.08 2.48
N ILE A 110 16.68 -1.49 2.12
CA ILE A 110 15.99 -1.00 0.91
C ILE A 110 14.61 -0.42 1.21
N ARG A 111 14.15 0.44 0.30
CA ARG A 111 12.77 0.91 0.22
C ARG A 111 12.15 0.42 -1.09
N LEU A 112 11.02 -0.27 -0.99
CA LEU A 112 10.17 -0.64 -2.11
C LEU A 112 8.94 0.26 -2.12
N GLU A 113 8.67 0.88 -3.27
CA GLU A 113 7.42 1.60 -3.54
C GLU A 113 6.68 0.89 -4.67
N VAL A 114 5.42 0.52 -4.44
CA VAL A 114 4.56 -0.11 -5.44
C VAL A 114 3.33 0.77 -5.67
N ALA A 115 3.16 1.21 -6.90
CA ALA A 115 2.02 1.99 -7.34
C ALA A 115 1.13 1.16 -8.26
N PHE A 116 -0.14 1.03 -7.89
CA PHE A 116 -1.20 0.49 -8.73
C PHE A 116 -1.94 1.66 -9.37
N LEU A 117 -2.01 1.70 -10.69
CA LEU A 117 -2.60 2.79 -11.46
C LEU A 117 -3.63 2.23 -12.43
N SER A 118 -4.87 2.72 -12.33
CA SER A 118 -5.93 2.49 -13.30
C SER A 118 -6.18 3.81 -14.04
N PRO A 119 -5.75 3.96 -15.31
CA PRO A 119 -5.77 5.24 -16.03
C PRO A 119 -7.20 5.60 -16.50
N LEU A 120 -8.05 5.94 -15.55
CA LEU A 120 -9.43 6.39 -15.79
C LEU A 120 -9.44 7.89 -16.08
N LEU A 121 -8.80 8.30 -17.18
CA LEU A 121 -8.68 9.70 -17.60
C LEU A 121 -9.93 10.11 -18.42
N PRO A 122 -10.93 10.80 -17.85
CA PRO A 122 -12.21 11.07 -18.51
C PRO A 122 -12.10 11.95 -19.77
N PHE A 123 -10.97 12.63 -19.95
CA PHE A 123 -10.69 13.49 -21.10
C PHE A 123 -9.90 12.80 -22.22
N ASP A 124 -9.53 11.52 -22.04
CA ASP A 124 -8.80 10.72 -23.02
C ASP A 124 -9.44 9.33 -23.14
N LEU A 125 -10.44 9.26 -24.03
CA LEU A 125 -11.23 8.04 -24.26
C LEU A 125 -10.38 6.90 -24.86
N ASP A 126 -9.34 7.21 -25.63
CA ASP A 126 -8.45 6.21 -26.22
C ASP A 126 -7.59 5.52 -25.17
N VAL A 127 -7.26 6.21 -24.08
CA VAL A 127 -6.61 5.62 -22.91
C VAL A 127 -7.61 4.84 -22.06
N MET A 128 -8.82 5.36 -21.85
CA MET A 128 -9.87 4.66 -21.08
C MET A 128 -10.37 3.37 -21.74
N ALA A 129 -10.35 3.29 -23.07
CA ALA A 129 -10.79 2.10 -23.80
C ALA A 129 -9.79 0.94 -23.74
N ARG A 130 -8.60 1.14 -23.15
CA ARG A 130 -7.56 0.11 -23.03
C ARG A 130 -7.78 -0.70 -21.76
N PRO A 131 -7.99 -2.02 -21.83
CA PRO A 131 -8.17 -2.88 -20.66
C PRO A 131 -6.82 -3.14 -19.96
N ILE A 132 -6.17 -2.08 -19.46
CA ILE A 132 -4.82 -2.10 -18.90
C ILE A 132 -4.83 -1.40 -17.54
N SER A 133 -4.27 -2.08 -16.54
CA SER A 133 -3.84 -1.48 -15.29
C SER A 133 -2.32 -1.55 -15.20
N TYR A 134 -1.69 -0.52 -14.64
CA TYR A 134 -0.25 -0.46 -14.46
C TYR A 134 0.12 -0.79 -13.02
N VAL A 135 1.15 -1.61 -12.86
CA VAL A 135 1.82 -1.86 -11.57
C VAL A 135 3.26 -1.42 -11.74
N THR A 136 3.64 -0.35 -11.05
CA THR A 136 5.01 0.17 -11.08
C THR A 136 5.68 -0.12 -9.76
N ALA A 137 6.87 -0.70 -9.79
CA ALA A 137 7.69 -0.95 -8.62
C ALA A 137 9.00 -0.18 -8.72
N THR A 138 9.30 0.61 -7.69
CA THR A 138 10.54 1.37 -7.56
C THR A 138 11.27 0.88 -6.33
N ILE A 139 12.54 0.49 -6.49
CA ILE A 139 13.37 -0.02 -5.40
C ILE A 139 14.61 0.85 -5.29
N ILE A 140 14.88 1.34 -4.08
CA ILE A 140 16.06 2.16 -3.79
C ILE A 140 16.77 1.63 -2.53
N ALA A 141 18.10 1.68 -2.53
CA ALA A 141 18.88 1.44 -1.31
C ALA A 141 18.74 2.63 -0.35
N THR A 142 18.64 2.36 0.95
CA THR A 142 18.52 3.36 2.02
C THR A 142 19.77 3.44 2.90
N ASP A 143 20.66 2.46 2.83
CA ASP A 143 21.87 2.32 3.66
C ASP A 143 23.19 2.60 2.92
N ARG A 144 23.11 3.03 1.64
CA ARG A 144 24.25 3.27 0.74
C ARG A 144 25.06 2.00 0.38
N ALA A 145 24.54 0.81 0.67
CA ALA A 145 25.10 -0.44 0.19
C ALA A 145 24.50 -0.83 -1.17
N ALA A 146 25.20 -1.72 -1.88
CA ALA A 146 24.65 -2.40 -3.04
C ALA A 146 23.89 -3.64 -2.56
N HIS A 147 22.72 -3.89 -3.13
CA HIS A 147 21.88 -5.04 -2.80
C HIS A 147 21.54 -5.85 -4.06
N ASP A 148 21.53 -7.18 -3.94
CA ASP A 148 20.93 -8.07 -4.93
C ASP A 148 19.43 -8.21 -4.67
N VAL A 149 18.61 -7.79 -5.63
CA VAL A 149 17.16 -7.70 -5.45
C VAL A 149 16.40 -8.42 -6.56
N GLN A 150 15.44 -9.25 -6.16
CA GLN A 150 14.52 -9.94 -7.07
C GLN A 150 13.08 -9.66 -6.65
N LEU A 151 12.29 -9.11 -7.56
CA LEU A 151 10.87 -8.84 -7.34
C LEU A 151 10.02 -9.86 -8.11
N LEU A 152 9.06 -10.46 -7.43
CA LEU A 152 8.02 -11.27 -8.03
C LEU A 152 6.67 -10.63 -7.75
N PHE A 153 5.89 -10.44 -8.81
CA PHE A 153 4.47 -10.11 -8.77
C PHE A 153 3.71 -11.22 -9.49
N GLY A 154 2.81 -11.89 -8.78
CA GLY A 154 2.02 -12.99 -9.31
C GLY A 154 0.53 -12.68 -9.25
N VAL A 155 -0.17 -13.06 -10.30
CA VAL A 155 -1.61 -12.91 -10.44
C VAL A 155 -2.22 -14.31 -10.49
N SER A 156 -3.20 -14.59 -9.62
CA SER A 156 -3.85 -15.90 -9.60
C SER A 156 -4.64 -16.14 -10.90
N PRO A 157 -4.60 -17.36 -11.48
CA PRO A 157 -5.42 -17.69 -12.66
C PRO A 157 -6.93 -17.59 -12.39
N VAL A 158 -7.33 -17.59 -11.11
CA VAL A 158 -8.72 -17.37 -10.68
C VAL A 158 -9.27 -16.02 -11.15
N LEU A 159 -8.42 -15.03 -11.42
CA LEU A 159 -8.86 -13.76 -12.02
C LEU A 159 -9.43 -13.95 -13.44
N ALA A 160 -9.10 -15.04 -14.13
CA ALA A 160 -9.58 -15.36 -15.47
C ALA A 160 -10.70 -16.41 -15.47
N THR A 161 -11.31 -16.71 -14.32
CA THR A 161 -12.38 -17.70 -14.19
C THR A 161 -13.69 -17.06 -13.73
N ASP A 162 -14.80 -17.51 -14.30
CA ASP A 162 -16.16 -17.09 -13.90
C ASP A 162 -16.61 -17.76 -12.57
N ARG A 163 -16.15 -18.98 -12.31
CA ARG A 163 -16.42 -19.73 -11.08
C ARG A 163 -15.14 -20.19 -10.42
N ASN A 164 -15.12 -20.12 -9.10
CA ASN A 164 -13.99 -20.56 -8.27
C ASN A 164 -14.14 -22.01 -7.77
N ASP A 165 -15.03 -22.79 -8.40
CA ASP A 165 -15.35 -24.17 -7.99
C ASP A 165 -14.51 -25.24 -8.69
N GLY A 166 -13.66 -24.85 -9.65
CA GLY A 166 -12.81 -25.77 -10.40
C GLY A 166 -13.55 -26.63 -11.42
N SER A 167 -14.82 -26.32 -11.73
CA SER A 167 -15.60 -27.07 -12.73
C SER A 167 -15.16 -26.73 -14.17
N PRO A 168 -14.90 -27.73 -15.04
CA PRO A 168 -14.60 -27.48 -16.45
C PRO A 168 -15.86 -27.02 -17.19
N ARG A 169 -15.70 -26.15 -18.19
CA ARG A 169 -16.81 -25.74 -19.06
C ARG A 169 -17.21 -26.91 -19.98
N VAL A 170 -18.50 -27.23 -19.99
CA VAL A 170 -19.15 -28.00 -21.06
C VAL A 170 -19.50 -27.05 -22.20
#